data_AF-A0A1T5CA77-F1
#
_entry.id   AF-A0A1T5CA77-F1
#
_cell.length_a   1.000
_cell.length_b   1.000
_cell.length_c   1.000
_cell.angle_alpha   90.00
_cell.angle_beta   90.00
_cell.angle_gamma   90.00
#
_symmetry.space_group_name_H-M   'P 1'
#
loop_
_entity.id
_entity.type
_entity.pdbx_description
1 polymer ?
#
loop_
_entity_poly.entity_id
_entity_poly.type
_entity_poly.pdbx_seq_one_letter_code
_entity_poly.pdbx_strand_id
1 'polypeptide(L)'
;MKQPLQFFLDQIENLQSNGERHFPAGIFPAHRENKWIGYHRPDTTIFFSAIICFTLQSIAKYADADQQKMIKQICDNVIKNYPDFQNKDGLKTYNFWKTKPSRHFPNGHIFRRFEHFRIPDDVDDTSLIYLTTQPTETELAWLKDKLIQHANGGNSRVRNTFPDYKDLYAYSTWFGKKMYVEFDACVLSNLMYCIYHYNLPLTYYDEDTLYYIRSIIETDRHIKAPFRSAHQYPRTPLIIYHVTRLLVAFEPAPLRTIRGRLIADAKMMLKASKHPMDKVIIASSLIRLGVLTERIPVENFTKKDFQGFYFFIAGLLTSYENPLLYKLAISPLFHMRWICEAHCWTLLAEYETLWNNAEQNQR
;
A
#
# COMPACT_ATOMS: atom_id res chain seq x y z
N MET A 1 -29.69 -8.85 -13.40
CA MET A 1 -28.44 -9.06 -12.62
C MET A 1 -27.82 -7.68 -12.39
N LYS A 2 -27.36 -7.37 -11.17
CA LYS A 2 -26.64 -6.10 -10.93
C LYS A 2 -25.36 -6.06 -11.76
N GLN A 3 -24.96 -4.89 -12.27
CA GLN A 3 -23.64 -4.73 -12.90
C GLN A 3 -22.54 -5.14 -11.89
N PRO A 4 -21.46 -5.82 -12.31
CA PRO A 4 -20.43 -6.32 -11.38
C PRO A 4 -19.86 -5.24 -10.46
N LEU A 5 -19.62 -4.03 -10.98
CA LEU A 5 -19.15 -2.89 -10.18
C LEU A 5 -20.12 -2.54 -9.03
N GLN A 6 -21.43 -2.44 -9.31
CA GLN A 6 -22.43 -2.17 -8.27
C GLN A 6 -22.41 -3.26 -7.19
N PHE A 7 -22.32 -4.53 -7.59
CA PHE A 7 -22.24 -5.63 -6.63
C PHE A 7 -21.01 -5.50 -5.71
N PHE A 8 -19.84 -5.15 -6.26
CA PHE A 8 -18.64 -4.96 -5.46
C PHE A 8 -18.74 -3.75 -4.53
N LEU A 9 -19.31 -2.63 -4.98
CA LEU A 9 -19.56 -1.47 -4.13
C LEU A 9 -20.52 -1.81 -2.98
N ASP A 10 -21.59 -2.56 -3.25
CA ASP A 10 -22.50 -3.08 -2.22
C ASP A 10 -21.75 -3.94 -1.19
N GLN A 11 -20.85 -4.83 -1.63
CA GLN A 11 -20.04 -5.63 -0.70
C GLN A 11 -19.13 -4.75 0.15
N ILE A 12 -18.50 -3.73 -0.44
CA ILE A 12 -17.63 -2.81 0.27
C ILE A 12 -18.42 -2.04 1.32
N GLU A 13 -19.52 -1.38 0.96
CA GLU A 13 -20.35 -0.63 1.92
C GLU A 13 -20.83 -1.51 3.09
N ASN A 14 -21.32 -2.72 2.80
CA ASN A 14 -21.79 -3.66 3.82
C ASN A 14 -20.69 -4.13 4.79
N LEU A 15 -19.42 -4.03 4.39
CA LEU A 15 -18.27 -4.36 5.24
C LEU A 15 -17.71 -3.16 6.00
N GLN A 16 -18.20 -1.94 5.73
CA GLN A 16 -17.80 -0.77 6.49
C GLN A 16 -18.38 -0.86 7.91
N SER A 17 -17.54 -0.68 8.92
CA SER A 17 -17.94 -0.80 10.33
C SER A 17 -19.00 0.23 10.69
N ASN A 18 -20.00 -0.20 11.47
CA ASN A 18 -21.01 0.69 12.08
C ASN A 18 -20.66 1.10 13.51
N GLY A 19 -19.43 0.79 13.97
CA GLY A 19 -18.97 1.07 15.34
C GLY A 19 -19.03 -0.15 16.25
N GLU A 20 -18.49 -1.28 15.81
CA GLU A 20 -18.42 -2.48 16.65
C GLU A 20 -17.27 -2.41 17.68
N ARG A 21 -17.25 -3.39 18.59
CA ARG A 21 -16.31 -3.48 19.73
C ARG A 21 -14.85 -3.10 19.42
N HIS A 22 -14.31 -3.54 18.29
CA HIS A 22 -12.91 -3.33 17.93
C HIS A 22 -12.71 -2.33 16.78
N PHE A 23 -13.78 -1.95 16.08
CA PHE A 23 -13.68 -1.18 14.86
C PHE A 23 -14.59 0.06 14.98
N PRO A 24 -14.03 1.27 15.00
CA PRO A 24 -14.81 2.50 14.93
C PRO A 24 -15.70 2.56 13.70
N ALA A 25 -16.82 3.28 13.81
CA ALA A 25 -17.70 3.50 12.67
C ALA A 25 -16.95 4.16 11.51
N GLY A 26 -17.16 3.66 10.30
CA GLY A 26 -16.58 4.17 9.06
C GLY A 26 -15.26 3.54 8.62
N ILE A 27 -14.53 2.82 9.49
CA ILE A 27 -13.33 2.08 9.06
C ILE A 27 -13.68 0.68 8.54
N PHE A 28 -12.77 0.09 7.78
CA PHE A 28 -12.89 -1.28 7.33
C PHE A 28 -12.17 -2.25 8.28
N PRO A 29 -12.86 -3.29 8.79
CA PRO A 29 -12.25 -4.30 9.64
C PRO A 29 -11.03 -4.96 8.99
N ALA A 30 -9.90 -4.87 9.68
CA ALA A 30 -8.66 -5.55 9.32
C ALA A 30 -8.28 -6.55 10.42
N HIS A 31 -7.57 -7.60 10.02
CA HIS A 31 -7.08 -8.63 10.94
C HIS A 31 -5.61 -8.87 10.71
N ARG A 32 -4.86 -9.04 11.81
CA ARG A 32 -3.48 -9.51 11.79
C ARG A 32 -3.46 -11.01 12.04
N GLU A 33 -2.81 -11.76 11.15
CA GLU A 33 -2.65 -13.20 11.25
C GLU A 33 -1.18 -13.66 11.18
N ASN A 34 -0.89 -14.76 11.84
CA ASN A 34 0.28 -15.60 11.59
C ASN A 34 -0.14 -17.06 11.75
N LYS A 35 -0.28 -17.75 10.60
CA LYS A 35 -0.80 -19.11 10.53
C LYS A 35 0.10 -20.14 11.21
N TRP A 36 1.41 -19.90 11.28
CA TRP A 36 2.38 -20.83 11.86
C TRP A 36 2.24 -20.96 13.38
N ILE A 37 1.76 -19.90 14.04
CA ILE A 37 1.57 -19.86 15.50
C ILE A 37 0.09 -19.76 15.89
N GLY A 38 -0.83 -20.02 14.95
CA GLY A 38 -2.28 -19.94 15.20
C GLY A 38 -2.76 -18.56 15.66
N TYR A 39 -2.05 -17.49 15.28
CA TYR A 39 -2.37 -16.14 15.71
C TYR A 39 -3.33 -15.49 14.71
N HIS A 40 -4.46 -14.97 15.20
CA HIS A 40 -5.42 -14.21 14.40
C HIS A 40 -6.16 -13.22 15.30
N ARG A 41 -6.04 -11.91 15.05
CA ARG A 41 -6.62 -10.87 15.91
C ARG A 41 -7.20 -9.71 15.11
N PRO A 42 -8.30 -9.09 15.57
CA PRO A 42 -8.80 -7.85 15.00
C PRO A 42 -7.77 -6.74 15.23
N ASP A 43 -7.51 -5.92 14.21
CA ASP A 43 -6.51 -4.87 14.25
C ASP A 43 -7.10 -3.55 13.76
N THR A 44 -7.21 -2.58 14.66
CA THR A 44 -7.76 -1.25 14.36
C THR A 44 -6.69 -0.40 13.67
N THR A 45 -6.56 -0.55 12.36
CA THR A 45 -5.62 0.19 11.51
C THR A 45 -6.34 1.07 10.50
N ILE A 46 -5.75 2.21 10.14
CA ILE A 46 -6.30 3.10 9.10
C ILE A 46 -5.89 2.69 7.69
N PHE A 47 -4.80 1.95 7.53
CA PHE A 47 -4.16 1.64 6.25
C PHE A 47 -5.13 1.11 5.19
N PHE A 48 -5.85 0.03 5.51
CA PHE A 48 -6.82 -0.55 4.55
C PHE A 48 -7.94 0.42 4.23
N SER A 49 -8.38 1.23 5.20
CA SER A 49 -9.43 2.20 4.95
C SER A 49 -8.96 3.32 4.02
N ALA A 50 -7.74 3.81 4.21
CA ALA A 50 -7.13 4.84 3.36
C ALA A 50 -6.89 4.33 1.93
N ILE A 51 -6.31 3.13 1.75
CA ILE A 51 -6.08 2.58 0.40
C ILE A 51 -7.38 2.20 -0.32
N ILE A 52 -8.42 1.76 0.40
CA ILE A 52 -9.76 1.53 -0.17
C ILE A 52 -10.33 2.86 -0.66
N CYS A 53 -10.34 3.88 0.20
CA CYS A 53 -10.81 5.23 -0.13
C CYS A 53 -10.10 5.78 -1.39
N PHE A 54 -8.76 5.73 -1.41
CA PHE A 54 -7.95 6.15 -2.55
C PHE A 54 -8.29 5.41 -3.84
N THR A 55 -8.43 4.09 -3.76
CA THR A 55 -8.71 3.26 -4.94
C THR A 55 -10.12 3.54 -5.47
N LEU A 56 -11.12 3.66 -4.59
CA LEU A 56 -12.49 4.01 -4.97
C LEU A 56 -12.58 5.41 -5.60
N GLN A 57 -11.93 6.42 -5.01
CA GLN A 57 -11.85 7.76 -5.60
C GLN A 57 -11.22 7.73 -7.00
N SER A 58 -10.20 6.88 -7.23
CA SER A 58 -9.54 6.77 -8.54
C SER A 58 -10.42 6.19 -9.65
N ILE A 59 -11.41 5.35 -9.28
CA ILE A 59 -12.35 4.73 -10.23
C ILE A 59 -13.69 5.48 -10.33
N ALA A 60 -13.97 6.41 -9.40
CA ALA A 60 -15.24 7.13 -9.33
C ALA A 60 -15.63 7.83 -10.64
N LYS A 61 -14.65 8.34 -11.40
CA LYS A 61 -14.89 9.01 -12.69
C LYS A 61 -15.47 8.10 -13.79
N TYR A 62 -15.42 6.79 -13.60
CA TYR A 62 -15.99 5.78 -14.51
C TYR A 62 -17.30 5.19 -14.00
N ALA A 63 -17.71 5.58 -12.79
CA ALA A 63 -18.91 5.09 -12.14
C ALA A 63 -20.12 5.99 -12.51
N ASP A 64 -21.33 5.44 -12.46
CA ASP A 64 -22.56 6.23 -12.63
C ASP A 64 -22.84 7.14 -11.42
N ALA A 65 -23.88 7.99 -11.50
CA ALA A 65 -24.18 8.98 -10.46
C ALA A 65 -24.49 8.36 -9.09
N ASP A 66 -25.19 7.21 -9.05
CA ASP A 66 -25.54 6.53 -7.81
C ASP A 66 -24.31 5.86 -7.19
N GLN A 67 -23.48 5.23 -8.02
CA GLN A 67 -22.21 4.65 -7.61
C GLN A 67 -21.22 5.71 -7.13
N GLN A 68 -21.13 6.87 -7.79
CA GLN A 68 -20.30 7.99 -7.35
C GLN A 68 -20.73 8.50 -5.97
N LYS A 69 -22.04 8.61 -5.73
CA LYS A 69 -22.60 8.99 -4.43
C LYS A 69 -22.24 7.96 -3.35
N MET A 70 -22.34 6.68 -3.66
CA MET A 70 -21.97 5.58 -2.75
C MET A 70 -20.47 5.60 -2.43
N ILE A 71 -19.61 5.75 -3.45
CA ILE A 71 -18.16 5.90 -3.27
C ILE A 71 -17.87 7.10 -2.36
N LYS A 72 -18.50 8.24 -2.61
CA LYS A 72 -18.32 9.43 -1.78
C LYS A 72 -18.72 9.17 -0.34
N GLN A 73 -19.86 8.54 -0.10
CA GLN A 73 -20.35 8.23 1.25
C GLN A 73 -19.39 7.30 2.01
N ILE A 74 -18.90 6.24 1.34
CA ILE A 74 -17.89 5.33 1.89
C ILE A 74 -16.63 6.11 2.29
N CYS A 75 -16.12 6.95 1.37
CA CYS A 75 -14.90 7.72 1.57
C CYS A 75 -15.05 8.77 2.68
N ASP A 76 -16.17 9.50 2.73
CA ASP A 76 -16.46 10.49 3.78
C ASP A 76 -16.45 9.84 5.18
N ASN A 77 -16.96 8.61 5.28
CA ASN A 77 -16.94 7.83 6.54
C ASN A 77 -15.51 7.42 6.94
N VAL A 78 -14.66 7.05 6.00
CA VAL A 78 -13.24 6.79 6.27
C VAL A 78 -12.54 8.07 6.74
N ILE A 79 -12.70 9.18 6.00
CA ILE A 79 -11.98 10.43 6.23
C ILE A 79 -12.24 10.99 7.64
N LYS A 80 -13.47 10.85 8.15
CA LYS A 80 -13.83 11.23 9.54
C LYS A 80 -12.96 10.58 10.61
N ASN A 81 -12.34 9.44 10.32
CA ASN A 81 -11.49 8.72 11.27
C ASN A 81 -10.02 9.18 11.27
N TYR A 82 -9.53 9.89 10.24
CA TYR A 82 -8.11 10.29 10.14
C TYR A 82 -7.57 11.06 11.35
N PRO A 83 -8.31 11.96 12.03
CA PRO A 83 -7.82 12.66 13.22
C PRO A 83 -7.37 11.73 14.38
N ASP A 84 -7.94 10.52 14.49
CA ASP A 84 -7.58 9.56 15.54
C ASP A 84 -6.22 8.87 15.29
N PHE A 85 -5.75 8.90 14.05
CA PHE A 85 -4.51 8.30 13.58
C PHE A 85 -3.42 9.34 13.29
N GLN A 86 -3.78 10.63 13.36
CA GLN A 86 -2.84 11.73 13.23
C GLN A 86 -1.76 11.65 14.31
N ASN A 87 -0.54 12.09 14.01
CA ASN A 87 0.57 12.19 14.95
C ASN A 87 0.11 12.65 16.35
N LYS A 88 0.66 12.01 17.40
CA LYS A 88 0.31 12.28 18.79
C LYS A 88 0.49 13.76 19.20
N ASP A 89 1.42 14.48 18.58
CA ASP A 89 1.75 15.87 18.86
C ASP A 89 0.97 16.83 17.93
N GLY A 90 0.01 16.33 17.15
CA GLY A 90 -0.83 17.11 16.24
C GLY A 90 -0.17 17.45 14.90
N LEU A 91 1.00 16.89 14.60
CA LEU A 91 1.64 17.02 13.29
C LEU A 91 0.81 16.33 12.19
N LYS A 92 0.97 16.75 10.94
CA LYS A 92 0.23 16.20 9.79
C LYS A 92 0.89 14.96 9.18
N THR A 93 1.43 14.11 10.03
CA THR A 93 1.84 12.74 9.69
C THR A 93 0.89 11.77 10.37
N TYR A 94 0.77 10.56 9.87
CA TYR A 94 -0.24 9.60 10.31
C TYR A 94 0.39 8.26 10.64
N ASN A 95 -0.20 7.59 11.63
CA ASN A 95 0.24 6.32 12.14
C ASN A 95 -0.72 5.21 11.70
N PHE A 96 -0.16 4.04 11.43
CA PHE A 96 -0.92 2.81 11.23
C PHE A 96 -1.97 2.51 12.30
N TRP A 97 -1.71 2.87 13.56
CA TRP A 97 -2.66 2.72 14.67
C TRP A 97 -3.06 4.04 15.30
N LYS A 98 -4.18 4.03 16.04
CA LYS A 98 -4.64 5.22 16.77
C LYS A 98 -3.57 5.76 17.70
N THR A 99 -3.41 7.09 17.67
CA THR A 99 -2.49 7.83 18.53
C THR A 99 -3.20 8.45 19.75
N LYS A 100 -4.54 8.48 19.74
CA LYS A 100 -5.40 9.05 20.78
C LYS A 100 -6.54 8.09 21.16
N PRO A 101 -6.41 7.29 22.25
CA PRO A 101 -5.19 7.05 23.01
C PRO A 101 -4.17 6.25 22.18
N SER A 102 -2.88 6.50 22.39
CA SER A 102 -1.84 5.80 21.64
C SER A 102 -1.81 4.32 22.01
N ARG A 103 -2.09 3.47 21.01
CA ARG A 103 -2.08 2.01 21.16
C ARG A 103 -1.23 1.42 20.04
N HIS A 104 -0.47 0.37 20.35
CA HIS A 104 0.23 -0.45 19.36
C HIS A 104 -0.21 -1.90 19.50
N PHE A 105 -0.19 -2.64 18.39
CA PHE A 105 -0.70 -4.02 18.33
C PHE A 105 -2.07 -4.17 19.02
N PRO A 106 -3.10 -3.36 18.65
CA PRO A 106 -4.39 -3.37 19.31
C PRO A 106 -4.96 -4.79 19.35
N ASN A 107 -5.61 -5.13 20.47
CA ASN A 107 -6.18 -6.46 20.74
C ASN A 107 -5.17 -7.63 20.71
N GLY A 108 -3.86 -7.34 20.65
CA GLY A 108 -2.79 -8.34 20.76
C GLY A 108 -2.55 -8.80 22.20
N HIS A 109 -1.84 -9.91 22.38
CA HIS A 109 -1.58 -10.48 23.71
C HIS A 109 -0.30 -9.95 24.36
N ILE A 110 0.79 -9.96 23.58
CA ILE A 110 2.17 -9.74 24.05
C ILE A 110 2.68 -8.38 23.59
N PHE A 111 2.80 -8.16 22.27
CA PHE A 111 3.46 -6.97 21.72
C PHE A 111 2.83 -5.65 22.14
N ARG A 112 1.52 -5.61 22.42
CA ARG A 112 0.84 -4.41 22.94
C ARG A 112 1.35 -3.89 24.29
N ARG A 113 2.14 -4.70 25.00
CA ARG A 113 2.63 -4.42 26.36
C ARG A 113 4.04 -3.84 26.35
N PHE A 114 4.73 -3.82 25.21
CA PHE A 114 6.14 -3.45 25.13
C PHE A 114 6.34 -2.29 24.14
N GLU A 115 6.73 -1.14 24.69
CA GLU A 115 6.98 0.09 23.93
C GLU A 115 7.98 -0.06 22.78
N HIS A 116 8.87 -1.04 22.85
CA HIS A 116 9.79 -1.39 21.77
C HIS A 116 9.09 -1.68 20.42
N PHE A 117 7.85 -2.19 20.45
CA PHE A 117 7.09 -2.51 19.24
C PHE A 117 6.18 -1.38 18.78
N ARG A 118 6.22 -0.22 19.45
CA ARG A 118 5.50 0.96 18.98
C ARG A 118 6.22 1.53 17.77
N ILE A 119 5.50 1.62 16.65
CA ILE A 119 5.99 2.24 15.43
C ILE A 119 5.67 3.74 15.44
N PRO A 120 6.54 4.58 14.85
CA PRO A 120 6.20 5.97 14.60
C PRO A 120 5.17 6.05 13.45
N ASP A 121 4.78 7.27 13.13
CA ASP A 121 4.05 7.55 11.89
C ASP A 121 4.85 7.06 10.69
N ASP A 122 4.14 6.58 9.67
CA ASP A 122 4.72 6.02 8.46
C ASP A 122 4.29 6.80 7.22
N VAL A 123 5.16 6.70 6.22
CA VAL A 123 5.02 7.41 4.95
C VAL A 123 3.87 6.87 4.13
N ASP A 124 3.53 5.58 4.27
CA ASP A 124 2.52 4.94 3.45
C ASP A 124 1.12 5.45 3.80
N ASP A 125 0.76 5.36 5.09
CA ASP A 125 -0.49 5.89 5.62
C ASP A 125 -0.59 7.40 5.41
N THR A 126 0.50 8.13 5.65
CA THR A 126 0.53 9.58 5.42
C THR A 126 0.28 9.93 3.95
N SER A 127 0.91 9.24 3.01
CA SER A 127 0.75 9.49 1.57
C SER A 127 -0.68 9.19 1.12
N LEU A 128 -1.25 8.06 1.55
CA LEU A 128 -2.62 7.68 1.22
C LEU A 128 -3.64 8.66 1.82
N ILE A 129 -3.44 9.13 3.04
CA ILE A 129 -4.34 10.11 3.68
C ILE A 129 -4.25 11.47 3.01
N TYR A 130 -3.06 11.92 2.61
CA TYR A 130 -2.94 13.14 1.80
C TYR A 130 -3.73 12.96 0.50
N LEU A 131 -3.48 11.87 -0.24
CA LEU A 131 -4.16 11.56 -1.51
C LEU A 131 -5.68 11.44 -1.44
N THR A 132 -6.26 11.19 -0.28
CA THR A 132 -7.72 11.08 -0.08
C THR A 132 -8.35 12.32 0.55
N THR A 133 -7.54 13.35 0.80
CA THR A 133 -7.97 14.63 1.38
C THR A 133 -7.59 15.80 0.47
N GLN A 134 -7.83 17.02 0.94
CA GLN A 134 -7.49 18.26 0.24
C GLN A 134 -6.48 19.05 1.10
N PRO A 135 -5.21 18.62 1.16
CA PRO A 135 -4.19 19.33 1.91
C PRO A 135 -3.91 20.70 1.28
N THR A 136 -3.61 21.68 2.11
CA THR A 136 -3.18 23.01 1.67
C THR A 136 -1.74 22.98 1.14
N GLU A 137 -1.36 23.98 0.33
CA GLU A 137 0.02 24.13 -0.16
C GLU A 137 1.04 24.18 1.00
N THR A 138 0.68 24.86 2.10
CA THR A 138 1.51 24.92 3.31
C THR A 138 1.69 23.54 3.95
N GLU A 139 0.63 22.73 4.02
CA GLU A 139 0.71 21.35 4.55
C GLU A 139 1.54 20.44 3.65
N LEU A 140 1.50 20.65 2.34
CA LEU A 140 2.30 19.91 1.35
C LEU A 140 3.78 20.29 1.41
N ALA A 141 4.10 21.58 1.49
CA ALA A 141 5.46 22.06 1.68
C ALA A 141 6.04 21.56 3.01
N TRP A 142 5.26 21.61 4.09
CA TRP A 142 5.65 21.07 5.38
C TRP A 142 5.91 19.56 5.32
N LEU A 143 5.05 18.79 4.64
CA LEU A 143 5.26 17.35 4.45
C LEU A 143 6.56 17.09 3.72
N LYS A 144 6.87 17.87 2.68
CA LYS A 144 8.10 17.74 1.91
C LYS A 144 9.34 17.95 2.78
N ASP A 145 9.37 19.01 3.58
CA ASP A 145 10.46 19.27 4.53
C ASP A 145 10.58 18.16 5.57
N LYS A 146 9.43 17.64 6.02
CA LYS A 146 9.39 16.54 6.98
C LYS A 146 10.01 15.27 6.41
N LEU A 147 9.69 14.91 5.17
CA LEU A 147 10.26 13.75 4.49
C LEU A 147 11.78 13.87 4.36
N ILE A 148 12.29 15.04 3.99
CA ILE A 148 13.73 15.31 3.88
C ILE A 148 14.46 15.07 5.21
N GLN A 149 13.89 15.52 6.33
CA GLN A 149 14.47 15.29 7.66
C GLN A 149 14.61 13.80 8.01
N HIS A 150 13.75 12.95 7.44
CA HIS A 150 13.71 11.51 7.73
C HIS A 150 14.31 10.65 6.61
N ALA A 151 14.82 11.25 5.54
CA ALA A 151 15.49 10.55 4.46
C ALA A 151 16.83 9.93 4.90
N ASN A 152 17.35 9.00 4.08
CA ASN A 152 18.64 8.39 4.32
C ASN A 152 19.76 9.44 4.36
N GLY A 153 20.61 9.35 5.38
CA GLY A 153 21.70 10.31 5.61
C GLY A 153 21.28 11.61 6.32
N GLY A 154 19.98 11.81 6.58
CA GLY A 154 19.50 12.94 7.40
C GLY A 154 19.80 12.73 8.88
N ASN A 155 19.05 11.83 9.55
CA ASN A 155 19.24 11.51 10.98
C ASN A 155 19.93 10.16 11.22
N SER A 156 19.80 9.23 10.27
CA SER A 156 20.38 7.90 10.34
C SER A 156 20.66 7.39 8.92
N ARG A 157 21.40 6.29 8.82
CA ARG A 157 21.68 5.64 7.55
C ARG A 157 20.94 4.32 7.44
N VAL A 158 20.47 4.00 6.24
CA VAL A 158 19.87 2.72 5.88
C VAL A 158 20.91 1.61 6.06
N ARG A 159 20.51 0.52 6.71
CA ARG A 159 21.40 -0.62 6.99
C ARG A 159 20.91 -1.91 6.35
N ASN A 160 19.60 -2.06 6.21
CA ASN A 160 18.92 -3.26 5.75
C ASN A 160 18.53 -3.24 4.25
N THR A 161 19.21 -2.43 3.43
CA THR A 161 19.04 -2.37 1.97
C THR A 161 20.20 -3.04 1.21
N PHE A 162 20.15 -3.13 -0.11
CA PHE A 162 21.24 -3.63 -0.96
C PHE A 162 22.49 -2.74 -0.83
N PRO A 163 23.72 -3.30 -0.85
CA PRO A 163 24.94 -2.51 -0.62
C PRO A 163 25.05 -1.26 -1.49
N ASP A 164 24.73 -1.39 -2.77
CA ASP A 164 24.83 -0.32 -3.77
C ASP A 164 23.81 0.83 -3.56
N TYR A 165 22.88 0.69 -2.60
CA TYR A 165 21.86 1.70 -2.30
C TYR A 165 22.10 2.43 -0.98
N LYS A 166 23.14 2.07 -0.21
CA LYS A 166 23.36 2.62 1.13
C LYS A 166 23.65 4.12 1.14
N ASP A 167 24.15 4.65 0.04
CA ASP A 167 24.51 6.06 -0.11
C ASP A 167 23.45 6.89 -0.85
N LEU A 168 22.34 6.27 -1.30
CA LEU A 168 21.22 7.02 -1.89
C LEU A 168 20.53 7.87 -0.84
N TYR A 169 20.28 9.13 -1.11
CA TYR A 169 19.46 10.01 -0.29
C TYR A 169 17.95 9.75 -0.46
N ALA A 170 17.54 8.50 -0.71
CA ALA A 170 16.12 8.18 -0.86
C ALA A 170 15.36 8.35 0.48
N TYR A 171 14.05 8.57 0.38
CA TYR A 171 13.18 8.71 1.54
C TYR A 171 13.11 7.40 2.37
N SER A 172 12.82 7.54 3.66
CA SER A 172 12.53 6.43 4.57
C SER A 172 11.04 6.11 4.59
N THR A 173 10.66 4.89 4.94
CA THR A 173 9.26 4.51 5.20
C THR A 173 8.71 5.08 6.52
N TRP A 174 9.55 5.57 7.43
CA TRP A 174 9.17 5.98 8.80
C TRP A 174 9.54 7.44 9.12
N PHE A 175 8.68 8.15 9.87
CA PHE A 175 8.93 9.50 10.41
C PHE A 175 9.55 9.49 11.83
N GLY A 176 10.10 8.36 12.29
CA GLY A 176 10.64 8.23 13.65
C GLY A 176 12.11 8.63 13.76
N LYS A 177 12.46 9.58 14.65
CA LYS A 177 13.86 9.97 14.92
C LYS A 177 14.74 8.82 15.45
N LYS A 178 14.14 7.87 16.16
CA LYS A 178 14.81 6.68 16.73
C LYS A 178 14.57 5.42 15.91
N MET A 179 13.80 5.50 14.82
CA MET A 179 13.61 4.37 13.91
C MET A 179 14.74 4.32 12.90
N TYR A 180 15.06 3.11 12.47
CA TYR A 180 15.98 2.89 11.37
C TYR A 180 15.40 3.46 10.08
N VAL A 181 16.29 3.88 9.18
CA VAL A 181 15.91 4.21 7.81
C VAL A 181 15.68 2.91 7.08
N GLU A 182 14.57 2.84 6.36
CA GLU A 182 14.18 1.66 5.57
C GLU A 182 13.70 2.11 4.20
N PHE A 183 14.12 1.37 3.17
CA PHE A 183 13.60 1.51 1.83
C PHE A 183 12.62 0.38 1.54
N ASP A 184 11.43 0.73 1.08
CA ASP A 184 10.43 -0.20 0.56
C ASP A 184 9.87 0.37 -0.74
N ALA A 185 10.02 -0.37 -1.84
CA ALA A 185 9.68 0.15 -3.15
C ALA A 185 8.17 0.41 -3.34
N CYS A 186 7.30 -0.29 -2.62
CA CYS A 186 5.85 -0.08 -2.69
C CYS A 186 5.44 1.17 -1.90
N VAL A 187 5.95 1.32 -0.67
CA VAL A 187 5.73 2.53 0.15
C VAL A 187 6.26 3.76 -0.57
N LEU A 188 7.49 3.68 -1.09
CA LEU A 188 8.10 4.78 -1.84
C LEU A 188 7.36 5.05 -3.15
N SER A 189 6.75 4.04 -3.79
CA SER A 189 5.89 4.29 -4.96
C SER A 189 4.63 5.06 -4.59
N ASN A 190 3.99 4.77 -3.45
CA ASN A 190 2.84 5.53 -2.97
C ASN A 190 3.23 6.96 -2.57
N LEU A 191 4.40 7.15 -1.97
CA LEU A 191 4.94 8.49 -1.68
C LEU A 191 5.19 9.28 -2.96
N MET A 192 5.90 8.70 -3.93
CA MET A 192 6.14 9.37 -5.20
C MET A 192 4.84 9.65 -5.93
N TYR A 193 3.83 8.77 -5.82
CA TYR A 193 2.50 9.03 -6.35
C TYR A 193 1.91 10.31 -5.72
N CYS A 194 2.01 10.48 -4.41
CA CYS A 194 1.57 11.69 -3.71
C CYS A 194 2.34 12.94 -4.18
N ILE A 195 3.66 12.85 -4.31
CA ILE A 195 4.52 13.97 -4.75
C ILE A 195 4.15 14.43 -6.16
N TYR A 196 3.96 13.49 -7.10
CA TYR A 196 3.53 13.80 -8.46
C TYR A 196 2.08 14.26 -8.54
N HIS A 197 1.17 13.69 -7.73
CA HIS A 197 -0.25 14.06 -7.71
C HIS A 197 -0.45 15.54 -7.39
N TYR A 198 0.29 16.06 -6.41
CA TYR A 198 0.25 17.47 -6.02
C TYR A 198 1.27 18.34 -6.76
N ASN A 199 1.98 17.79 -7.75
CA ASN A 199 2.99 18.50 -8.53
C ASN A 199 4.02 19.24 -7.64
N LEU A 200 4.48 18.59 -6.57
CA LEU A 200 5.45 19.20 -5.66
C LEU A 200 6.82 19.34 -6.34
N PRO A 201 7.60 20.38 -6.02
CA PRO A 201 8.95 20.53 -6.55
C PRO A 201 9.81 19.30 -6.29
N LEU A 202 10.43 18.78 -7.35
CA LEU A 202 11.35 17.65 -7.27
C LEU A 202 12.71 18.11 -6.77
N THR A 203 13.34 17.24 -6.00
CA THR A 203 14.65 17.40 -5.36
C THR A 203 15.51 16.16 -5.62
N TYR A 204 16.78 16.20 -5.28
CA TYR A 204 17.65 15.01 -5.42
C TYR A 204 17.18 13.82 -4.55
N TYR A 205 16.45 14.06 -3.46
CA TYR A 205 15.81 13.00 -2.66
C TYR A 205 14.77 12.23 -3.47
N ASP A 206 14.00 12.94 -4.32
CA ASP A 206 13.03 12.35 -5.23
C ASP A 206 13.71 11.55 -6.33
N GLU A 207 14.79 12.11 -6.89
CA GLU A 207 15.58 11.47 -7.93
C GLU A 207 16.20 10.16 -7.43
N ASP A 208 16.80 10.15 -6.23
CA ASP A 208 17.36 8.94 -5.61
C ASP A 208 16.27 7.93 -5.23
N THR A 209 15.09 8.40 -4.81
CA THR A 209 13.93 7.53 -4.55
C THR A 209 13.44 6.87 -5.84
N LEU A 210 13.31 7.63 -6.94
CA LEU A 210 12.93 7.11 -8.24
C LEU A 210 14.01 6.19 -8.81
N TYR A 211 15.29 6.50 -8.61
CA TYR A 211 16.41 5.65 -8.98
C TYR A 211 16.36 4.30 -8.24
N TYR A 212 16.07 4.31 -6.94
CA TYR A 212 15.88 3.09 -6.16
C TYR A 212 14.72 2.25 -6.76
N ILE A 213 13.55 2.85 -6.96
CA ILE A 213 12.37 2.17 -7.54
C ILE A 213 12.68 1.62 -8.94
N ARG A 214 13.35 2.39 -9.79
CA ARG A 214 13.74 1.97 -11.14
C ARG A 214 14.67 0.76 -11.08
N SER A 215 15.76 0.90 -10.32
CA SER A 215 16.86 -0.06 -10.34
C SER A 215 16.46 -1.41 -9.77
N ILE A 216 15.50 -1.50 -8.83
CA ILE A 216 14.99 -2.80 -8.36
C ILE A 216 14.27 -3.61 -9.47
N ILE A 217 13.71 -2.92 -10.47
CA ILE A 217 13.11 -3.53 -11.65
C ILE A 217 14.19 -3.86 -12.68
N GLU A 218 15.09 -2.91 -12.99
CA GLU A 218 16.20 -3.09 -13.95
C GLU A 218 17.16 -4.22 -13.57
N THR A 219 17.25 -4.57 -12.29
CA THR A 219 18.19 -5.60 -11.79
C THR A 219 17.51 -6.90 -11.34
N ASP A 220 16.22 -7.11 -11.66
CA ASP A 220 15.42 -8.26 -11.22
C ASP A 220 15.28 -8.44 -9.70
N ARG A 221 15.68 -7.45 -8.90
CA ARG A 221 15.63 -7.57 -7.43
C ARG A 221 14.20 -7.77 -6.94
N HIS A 222 13.21 -7.17 -7.60
CA HIS A 222 11.79 -7.40 -7.31
C HIS A 222 11.32 -8.86 -7.51
N ILE A 223 11.99 -9.65 -8.35
CA ILE A 223 11.71 -11.09 -8.56
C ILE A 223 12.60 -11.95 -7.65
N LYS A 224 13.91 -11.67 -7.62
CA LYS A 224 14.93 -12.50 -6.96
C LYS A 224 14.98 -12.30 -5.44
N ALA A 225 14.59 -11.12 -4.96
CA ALA A 225 14.67 -10.72 -3.56
C ALA A 225 13.51 -9.79 -3.14
N PRO A 226 12.23 -10.16 -3.38
CA PRO A 226 11.08 -9.29 -3.17
C PRO A 226 10.99 -8.75 -1.73
N PHE A 227 11.34 -9.58 -0.72
CA PHE A 227 11.36 -9.15 0.68
C PHE A 227 12.34 -8.01 0.97
N ARG A 228 13.48 -7.96 0.28
CA ARG A 228 14.47 -6.88 0.46
C ARG A 228 14.15 -5.66 -0.40
N SER A 229 13.42 -5.84 -1.50
CA SER A 229 12.92 -4.73 -2.32
C SER A 229 11.76 -3.99 -1.67
N ALA A 230 10.88 -4.73 -0.98
CA ALA A 230 9.73 -4.20 -0.27
C ALA A 230 9.44 -5.07 0.97
N HIS A 231 9.90 -4.64 2.15
CA HIS A 231 9.76 -5.37 3.41
C HIS A 231 8.30 -5.52 3.83
N GLN A 232 7.48 -4.49 3.57
CA GLN A 232 6.05 -4.44 3.87
C GLN A 232 5.22 -5.19 2.83
N TYR A 233 5.72 -5.25 1.60
CA TYR A 233 5.04 -5.85 0.44
C TYR A 233 5.93 -6.88 -0.27
N PRO A 234 6.34 -7.96 0.40
CA PRO A 234 7.43 -8.83 -0.04
C PRO A 234 6.99 -9.85 -1.10
N ARG A 235 6.15 -9.43 -2.04
CA ARG A 235 5.64 -10.26 -3.13
C ARG A 235 5.76 -9.49 -4.44
N THR A 236 6.37 -10.12 -5.43
CA THR A 236 6.55 -9.53 -6.77
C THR A 236 5.24 -9.03 -7.41
N PRO A 237 4.06 -9.70 -7.29
CA PRO A 237 2.80 -9.14 -7.81
C PRO A 237 2.47 -7.75 -7.24
N LEU A 238 2.75 -7.53 -5.95
CA LEU A 238 2.48 -6.27 -5.27
C LEU A 238 3.47 -5.20 -5.72
N ILE A 239 4.77 -5.53 -5.82
CA ILE A 239 5.78 -4.59 -6.31
C ILE A 239 5.43 -4.11 -7.72
N ILE A 240 5.07 -5.02 -8.63
CA ILE A 240 4.63 -4.66 -9.98
C ILE A 240 3.40 -3.75 -9.92
N TYR A 241 2.41 -4.08 -9.08
CA TYR A 241 1.19 -3.29 -8.91
C TYR A 241 1.47 -1.84 -8.48
N HIS A 242 2.26 -1.63 -7.43
CA HIS A 242 2.56 -0.29 -6.92
C HIS A 242 3.39 0.54 -7.90
N VAL A 243 4.45 -0.03 -8.47
CA VAL A 243 5.32 0.68 -9.42
C VAL A 243 4.54 1.03 -10.69
N THR A 244 3.68 0.13 -11.17
CA THR A 244 2.84 0.37 -12.35
C THR A 244 1.85 1.51 -12.13
N ARG A 245 1.22 1.59 -10.95
CA ARG A 245 0.29 2.69 -10.63
C ARG A 245 0.98 4.05 -10.71
N LEU A 246 2.17 4.18 -10.12
CA LEU A 246 2.99 5.39 -10.21
C LEU A 246 3.39 5.70 -11.66
N LEU A 247 3.96 4.71 -12.36
CA LEU A 247 4.45 4.89 -13.71
C LEU A 247 3.35 5.35 -14.67
N VAL A 248 2.19 4.70 -14.64
CA VAL A 248 1.11 5.00 -15.60
C VAL A 248 0.40 6.31 -15.28
N ALA A 249 0.27 6.67 -14.00
CA ALA A 249 -0.43 7.89 -13.61
C ALA A 249 0.33 9.17 -14.01
N PHE A 250 1.67 9.14 -14.03
CA PHE A 250 2.49 10.35 -14.19
C PHE A 250 3.64 10.24 -15.18
N GLU A 251 3.96 9.03 -15.65
CA GLU A 251 5.13 8.72 -16.49
C GLU A 251 6.44 9.42 -16.08
N PRO A 252 6.89 9.29 -14.79
CA PRO A 252 8.13 9.91 -14.33
C PRO A 252 9.29 9.54 -15.25
N ALA A 253 10.06 10.53 -15.72
CA ALA A 253 11.12 10.30 -16.69
C ALA A 253 12.10 9.17 -16.28
N PRO A 254 12.53 9.06 -15.00
CA PRO A 254 13.38 7.94 -14.59
C PRO A 254 12.73 6.56 -14.76
N LEU A 255 11.41 6.42 -14.62
CA LEU A 255 10.73 5.13 -14.64
C LEU A 255 10.29 4.67 -16.05
N ARG A 256 10.42 5.52 -17.08
CA ARG A 256 9.98 5.16 -18.44
C ARG A 256 10.70 3.93 -19.00
N THR A 257 11.99 3.78 -18.67
CA THR A 257 12.84 2.68 -19.18
C THR A 257 12.38 1.31 -18.69
N ILE A 258 11.73 1.22 -17.53
CA ILE A 258 11.30 -0.04 -16.95
C ILE A 258 9.93 -0.52 -17.44
N ARG A 259 9.21 0.28 -18.24
CA ARG A 259 7.86 -0.06 -18.73
C ARG A 259 7.83 -1.42 -19.44
N GLY A 260 8.73 -1.61 -20.42
CA GLY A 260 8.81 -2.85 -21.19
C GLY A 260 9.09 -4.07 -20.32
N ARG A 261 9.92 -3.90 -19.28
CA ARG A 261 10.25 -4.96 -18.34
C ARG A 261 9.07 -5.31 -17.43
N LEU A 262 8.40 -4.31 -16.86
CA LEU A 262 7.18 -4.53 -16.07
C LEU A 262 6.13 -5.31 -16.86
N ILE A 263 5.93 -4.99 -18.15
CA ILE A 263 5.02 -5.74 -19.02
C ILE A 263 5.46 -7.20 -19.18
N ALA A 264 6.74 -7.44 -19.49
CA ALA A 264 7.26 -8.79 -19.69
C ALA A 264 7.12 -9.64 -18.43
N ASP A 265 7.52 -9.10 -17.29
CA ASP A 265 7.49 -9.79 -16.00
C ASP A 265 6.05 -10.03 -15.53
N ALA A 266 5.15 -9.05 -15.69
CA ALA A 266 3.74 -9.21 -15.37
C ALA A 266 3.06 -10.26 -16.25
N LYS A 267 3.37 -10.34 -17.56
CA LYS A 267 2.85 -11.40 -18.45
C LYS A 267 3.29 -12.79 -18.00
N MET A 268 4.57 -12.95 -17.68
CA MET A 268 5.12 -14.21 -17.18
C MET A 268 4.46 -14.61 -15.86
N MET A 269 4.30 -13.65 -14.95
CA MET A 269 3.68 -13.87 -13.65
C MET A 269 2.18 -14.18 -13.72
N LEU A 270 1.44 -13.55 -14.62
CA LEU A 270 0.02 -13.84 -14.82
C LEU A 270 -0.20 -15.31 -15.19
N LYS A 271 0.67 -15.86 -16.05
CA LYS A 271 0.65 -17.27 -16.45
C LYS A 271 1.03 -18.23 -15.30
N ALA A 272 1.99 -17.83 -14.47
CA ALA A 272 2.51 -18.68 -13.39
C ALA A 272 1.70 -18.60 -12.08
N SER A 273 0.93 -17.53 -11.88
CA SER A 273 0.24 -17.27 -10.62
C SER A 273 -0.89 -18.27 -10.37
N LYS A 274 -0.94 -18.82 -9.15
CA LYS A 274 -1.98 -19.74 -8.70
C LYS A 274 -3.09 -19.05 -7.92
N HIS A 275 -2.78 -17.94 -7.24
CA HIS A 275 -3.74 -17.28 -6.37
C HIS A 275 -4.67 -16.36 -7.20
N PRO A 276 -6.01 -16.47 -7.08
CA PRO A 276 -6.95 -15.65 -7.85
C PRO A 276 -6.70 -14.15 -7.71
N MET A 277 -6.57 -13.64 -6.48
CA MET A 277 -6.26 -12.23 -6.23
C MET A 277 -4.91 -11.76 -6.77
N ASP A 278 -3.90 -12.63 -6.87
CA ASP A 278 -2.63 -12.25 -7.51
C ASP A 278 -2.82 -12.09 -9.02
N LYS A 279 -3.63 -12.94 -9.66
CA LYS A 279 -4.00 -12.77 -11.08
C LYS A 279 -4.73 -11.44 -11.31
N VAL A 280 -5.65 -11.07 -10.42
CA VAL A 280 -6.38 -9.78 -10.49
C VAL A 280 -5.41 -8.60 -10.48
N ILE A 281 -4.52 -8.49 -9.48
CA ILE A 281 -3.61 -7.33 -9.39
C ILE A 281 -2.57 -7.29 -10.52
N ILE A 282 -2.12 -8.46 -11.01
CA ILE A 282 -1.21 -8.54 -12.16
C ILE A 282 -1.94 -8.11 -13.44
N ALA A 283 -3.17 -8.59 -13.65
CA ALA A 283 -3.98 -8.22 -14.80
C ALA A 283 -4.32 -6.72 -14.79
N SER A 284 -4.72 -6.16 -13.64
CA SER A 284 -4.90 -4.71 -13.45
C SER A 284 -3.64 -3.93 -13.83
N SER A 285 -2.45 -4.44 -13.47
CA SER A 285 -1.17 -3.81 -13.84
C SER A 285 -0.94 -3.83 -15.35
N LEU A 286 -1.17 -4.97 -16.01
CA LEU A 286 -1.04 -5.09 -17.47
C LEU A 286 -2.00 -4.16 -18.21
N ILE A 287 -3.26 -4.08 -17.77
CA ILE A 287 -4.27 -3.22 -18.38
C ILE A 287 -3.86 -1.75 -18.26
N ARG A 288 -3.39 -1.31 -17.08
CA ARG A 288 -2.85 0.04 -16.89
C ARG A 288 -1.69 0.33 -17.84
N LEU A 289 -0.84 -0.66 -18.10
CA LEU A 289 0.29 -0.53 -19.03
C LEU A 289 -0.12 -0.55 -20.51
N GLY A 290 -1.42 -0.67 -20.82
CA GLY A 290 -1.97 -0.72 -22.18
C GLY A 290 -1.99 -2.12 -22.79
N VAL A 291 -1.86 -3.16 -21.97
CA VAL A 291 -1.90 -4.57 -22.41
C VAL A 291 -3.21 -5.19 -21.93
N LEU A 292 -4.15 -5.40 -22.85
CA LEU A 292 -5.35 -6.16 -22.54
C LEU A 292 -4.98 -7.63 -22.26
N THR A 293 -5.53 -8.19 -21.19
CA THR A 293 -5.34 -9.60 -20.80
C THR A 293 -6.47 -10.47 -21.33
N GLU A 294 -6.61 -11.71 -20.87
CA GLU A 294 -7.91 -12.40 -20.93
C GLU A 294 -8.80 -11.87 -19.79
N ARG A 295 -10.13 -11.86 -19.99
CA ARG A 295 -11.06 -11.42 -18.94
C ARG A 295 -11.08 -12.46 -17.82
N ILE A 296 -10.83 -12.01 -16.60
CA ILE A 296 -11.03 -12.80 -15.39
C ILE A 296 -12.51 -12.65 -15.00
N PRO A 297 -13.26 -13.75 -14.80
CA PRO A 297 -14.68 -13.69 -14.44
C PRO A 297 -14.85 -13.32 -12.96
N VAL A 298 -14.53 -12.06 -12.63
CA VAL A 298 -14.52 -11.53 -11.26
C VAL A 298 -15.91 -11.50 -10.61
N GLU A 299 -16.97 -11.51 -11.42
CA GLU A 299 -18.36 -11.62 -10.96
C GLU A 299 -18.65 -12.93 -10.20
N ASN A 300 -17.82 -13.95 -10.37
CA ASN A 300 -17.96 -15.24 -9.68
C ASN A 300 -17.12 -15.34 -8.40
N PHE A 301 -16.33 -14.30 -8.06
CA PHE A 301 -15.48 -14.34 -6.88
C PHE A 301 -16.32 -14.29 -5.61
N THR A 302 -15.84 -15.00 -4.60
CA THR A 302 -16.43 -15.07 -3.27
C THR A 302 -15.34 -14.87 -2.21
N LYS A 303 -15.75 -14.79 -0.94
CA LYS A 303 -14.80 -14.75 0.20
C LYS A 303 -13.80 -15.91 0.21
N LYS A 304 -14.12 -17.04 -0.42
CA LYS A 304 -13.21 -18.20 -0.52
C LYS A 304 -12.00 -17.88 -1.40
N ASP A 305 -12.18 -17.10 -2.46
CA ASP A 305 -11.13 -16.73 -3.41
C ASP A 305 -10.11 -15.74 -2.81
N PHE A 306 -10.46 -15.11 -1.68
CA PHE A 306 -9.58 -14.23 -0.91
C PHE A 306 -8.71 -14.99 0.10
N GLN A 307 -9.02 -16.26 0.38
CA GLN A 307 -8.35 -17.00 1.45
C GLN A 307 -6.86 -17.17 1.18
N GLY A 308 -6.04 -16.66 2.09
CA GLY A 308 -4.58 -16.71 1.97
C GLY A 308 -3.97 -15.53 1.22
N PHE A 309 -4.78 -14.64 0.64
CA PHE A 309 -4.31 -13.35 0.18
C PHE A 309 -4.00 -12.44 1.35
N TYR A 310 -2.85 -11.80 1.32
CA TYR A 310 -2.48 -10.73 2.24
C TYR A 310 -1.80 -9.62 1.46
N PHE A 311 -2.26 -8.39 1.61
CA PHE A 311 -1.72 -7.28 0.85
C PHE A 311 -0.44 -6.73 1.47
N PHE A 312 -0.34 -6.83 2.80
CA PHE A 312 0.70 -6.19 3.60
C PHE A 312 1.20 -7.17 4.69
N ILE A 313 2.47 -7.06 5.05
CA ILE A 313 3.03 -7.70 6.24
C ILE A 313 3.79 -6.71 7.13
N ALA A 314 3.92 -7.05 8.41
CA ALA A 314 5.00 -6.54 9.24
C ALA A 314 6.03 -7.66 9.45
N GLY A 315 7.27 -7.41 9.04
CA GLY A 315 8.40 -8.29 9.32
C GLY A 315 8.96 -8.00 10.71
N LEU A 316 8.71 -8.87 11.70
CA LEU A 316 9.11 -8.63 13.09
C LEU A 316 10.62 -8.49 13.28
N LEU A 317 11.42 -9.00 12.35
CA LEU A 317 12.88 -9.00 12.41
C LEU A 317 13.55 -8.05 11.40
N THR A 318 12.80 -7.25 10.63
CA THR A 318 13.38 -6.39 9.57
C THR A 318 14.23 -5.25 10.10
N SER A 319 13.98 -4.84 11.34
CA SER A 319 14.68 -3.77 12.05
C SER A 319 16.07 -4.18 12.55
N TYR A 320 16.36 -5.48 12.63
CA TYR A 320 17.63 -5.95 13.19
C TYR A 320 18.74 -5.94 12.15
N GLU A 321 19.88 -5.39 12.56
CA GLU A 321 21.07 -5.23 11.72
C GLU A 321 21.92 -6.51 11.62
N ASN A 322 21.66 -7.49 12.49
CA ASN A 322 22.38 -8.74 12.51
C ASN A 322 22.02 -9.57 11.25
N PRO A 323 23.01 -9.97 10.40
CA PRO A 323 22.74 -10.70 9.17
C PRO A 323 21.99 -12.03 9.36
N LEU A 324 22.20 -12.72 10.50
CA LEU A 324 21.48 -13.95 10.81
C LEU A 324 20.01 -13.67 11.11
N LEU A 325 19.73 -12.63 11.93
CA LEU A 325 18.36 -12.21 12.21
C LEU A 325 17.65 -11.72 10.95
N TYR A 326 18.36 -11.00 10.08
CA TYR A 326 17.79 -10.56 8.80
C TYR A 326 17.49 -11.73 7.85
N LYS A 327 18.35 -12.76 7.81
CA LYS A 327 18.04 -14.00 7.07
C LYS A 327 16.80 -14.70 7.64
N LEU A 328 16.65 -14.74 8.96
CA LEU A 328 15.45 -15.27 9.60
C LEU A 328 14.21 -14.42 9.31
N ALA A 329 14.37 -13.10 9.13
CA ALA A 329 13.26 -12.18 8.84
C ALA A 329 12.49 -12.53 7.57
N ILE A 330 13.09 -13.29 6.64
CA ILE A 330 12.44 -13.75 5.40
C ILE A 330 11.43 -14.89 5.69
N SER A 331 11.61 -15.62 6.80
CA SER A 331 10.75 -16.75 7.12
C SER A 331 9.31 -16.30 7.46
N PRO A 332 8.28 -16.96 6.89
CA PRO A 332 6.88 -16.70 7.21
C PRO A 332 6.52 -16.79 8.69
N LEU A 333 7.34 -17.47 9.50
CA LEU A 333 7.17 -17.53 10.96
C LEU A 333 7.26 -16.14 11.61
N PHE A 334 8.08 -15.24 11.06
CA PHE A 334 8.30 -13.89 11.59
C PHE A 334 7.48 -12.82 10.87
N HIS A 335 6.56 -13.24 10.01
CA HIS A 335 5.66 -12.34 9.30
C HIS A 335 4.31 -12.30 9.98
N MET A 336 3.92 -11.11 10.38
CA MET A 336 2.52 -10.82 10.68
C MET A 336 1.87 -10.36 9.38
N ARG A 337 0.87 -11.08 8.90
CA ARG A 337 0.13 -10.73 7.67
C ARG A 337 -1.11 -9.95 8.05
N TRP A 338 -1.43 -8.92 7.28
CA TRP A 338 -2.72 -8.25 7.42
C TRP A 338 -3.65 -8.61 6.28
N ILE A 339 -4.90 -8.87 6.65
CA ILE A 339 -5.99 -9.19 5.75
C ILE A 339 -7.16 -8.23 5.99
N CYS A 340 -7.80 -7.82 4.90
CA CYS A 340 -9.01 -7.01 4.90
C CYS A 340 -9.89 -7.48 3.74
N GLU A 341 -11.09 -7.94 4.06
CA GLU A 341 -12.01 -8.45 3.05
C GLU A 341 -12.49 -7.35 2.10
N ALA A 342 -12.86 -6.18 2.65
CA ALA A 342 -13.31 -5.03 1.87
C ALA A 342 -12.25 -4.61 0.83
N HIS A 343 -10.97 -4.68 1.19
CA HIS A 343 -9.89 -4.38 0.26
C HIS A 343 -9.82 -5.36 -0.92
N CYS A 344 -10.11 -6.65 -0.69
CA CYS A 344 -10.17 -7.62 -1.80
C CYS A 344 -11.30 -7.27 -2.77
N TRP A 345 -12.48 -6.91 -2.25
CA TRP A 345 -13.58 -6.40 -3.07
C TRP A 345 -13.23 -5.11 -3.81
N THR A 346 -12.48 -4.20 -3.19
CA THR A 346 -12.00 -2.97 -3.85
C THR A 346 -11.05 -3.27 -5.00
N LEU A 347 -10.16 -4.26 -4.88
CA LEU A 347 -9.29 -4.70 -5.98
C LEU A 347 -10.09 -5.30 -7.14
N LEU A 348 -11.20 -5.99 -6.86
CA LEU A 348 -12.11 -6.48 -7.91
C LEU A 348 -12.86 -5.33 -8.60
N ALA A 349 -13.34 -4.34 -7.84
CA ALA A 349 -13.97 -3.12 -8.38
C ALA A 349 -13.00 -2.33 -9.27
N GLU A 350 -11.74 -2.23 -8.85
CA GLU A 350 -10.68 -1.61 -9.65
C GLU A 350 -10.45 -2.37 -10.96
N TYR A 351 -10.26 -3.69 -10.89
CA TYR A 351 -10.06 -4.52 -12.07
C TYR A 351 -11.21 -4.42 -13.06
N GLU A 352 -12.46 -4.56 -12.59
CA GLU A 352 -13.66 -4.50 -13.43
C GLU A 352 -13.75 -3.15 -14.16
N THR A 353 -13.46 -2.06 -13.45
CA THR A 353 -13.46 -0.72 -14.05
C THR A 353 -12.37 -0.57 -15.11
N LEU A 354 -11.14 -1.02 -14.81
CA LEU A 354 -10.03 -0.97 -15.75
C LEU A 354 -10.28 -1.81 -16.99
N TRP A 355 -10.81 -3.02 -16.81
CA TRP A 355 -11.12 -3.94 -17.88
C TRP A 355 -12.17 -3.36 -18.83
N ASN A 356 -13.30 -2.89 -18.30
CA ASN A 356 -14.40 -2.35 -19.10
C ASN A 356 -13.94 -1.13 -19.92
N ASN A 357 -13.14 -0.24 -19.32
CA ASN A 357 -12.57 0.91 -20.02
C ASN A 357 -11.58 0.46 -21.13
N ALA A 358 -10.69 -0.48 -20.84
CA ALA A 358 -9.73 -0.97 -21.82
C ALA A 358 -10.40 -1.69 -22.99
N GLU A 359 -11.45 -2.48 -22.74
CA GLU A 359 -12.23 -3.16 -23.78
C GLU A 359 -12.98 -2.15 -24.66
N GLN A 360 -13.58 -1.11 -24.06
CA GLN A 360 -14.25 -0.05 -24.82
C GLN A 360 -13.29 0.72 -25.73
N ASN A 361 -12.06 1.01 -25.28
CA ASN A 361 -11.06 1.72 -26.09
C ASN A 361 -10.48 0.87 -27.24
N GLN A 362 -10.76 -0.43 -27.29
CA GLN A 362 -10.32 -1.33 -28.37
C GLN A 362 -11.42 -1.67 -29.38
N ARG A 363 -12.67 -1.34 -29.09
CA ARG A 363 -13.82 -1.46 -30.01
C ARG A 363 -14.03 -0.14 -30.73
#